data_AF-B7PBR6-F1
#
_entry.id   AF-B7PBR6-F1
#
_cell.length_a   1.000
_cell.length_b   1.000
_cell.length_c   1.000
_cell.angle_alpha   90.00
_cell.angle_beta   90.00
_cell.angle_gamma   90.00
#
_symmetry.space_group_name_H-M   'P 1'
#
loop_
_entity.id
_entity.type
_entity.pdbx_description
1 polymer ?
#
loop_
_entity_poly.entity_id
_entity_poly.type
_entity_poly.pdbx_seq_one_letter_code
_entity_poly.pdbx_strand_id
1 'polypeptide(L)'
;MVIFPSLLLVLGTVATASMSKPACGVRGTTNPSGGTVRIVGGENTQPLEFPWMVSLRLFTPPNTTSTHFCGGSLINRQYVITAAHCIF
;
A
#
# COMPACT_ATOMS: atom_id res chain seq x y z
N MET A 1 -9.33 34.62 17.56
CA MET A 1 -9.73 35.99 17.18
C MET A 1 -8.46 36.80 16.98
N VAL A 2 -7.88 36.76 15.79
CA VAL A 2 -6.93 37.80 15.36
C VAL A 2 -7.32 38.23 13.96
N ILE A 3 -7.38 39.54 13.83
CA ILE A 3 -8.16 40.34 12.90
C ILE A 3 -7.37 40.53 11.60
N PHE A 4 -8.02 40.27 10.48
CA PHE A 4 -7.51 40.52 9.12
C PHE A 4 -7.45 42.03 8.83
N PRO A 5 -6.33 42.59 8.33
CA PRO A 5 -6.38 43.74 7.45
C PRO A 5 -6.49 43.24 6.00
N SER A 6 -7.54 43.70 5.34
CA SER A 6 -7.98 43.27 4.02
C SER A 6 -6.99 43.60 2.89
N LEU A 7 -6.83 42.61 1.99
CA LEU A 7 -6.74 42.77 0.53
C LEU A 7 -5.41 43.22 -0.12
N LEU A 8 -4.35 42.43 0.09
CA LEU A 8 -3.37 42.13 -0.97
C LEU A 8 -3.12 40.61 -0.95
N LEU A 9 -3.84 39.92 -1.85
CA LEU A 9 -3.61 38.51 -2.16
C LEU A 9 -2.37 38.39 -3.07
N VAL A 10 -1.67 37.26 -2.95
CA VAL A 10 -0.70 36.65 -3.88
C VAL A 10 0.79 37.04 -3.73
N LEU A 11 1.62 35.98 -3.57
CA LEU A 11 3.08 35.83 -3.81
C LEU A 11 3.97 35.48 -2.61
N GLY A 12 3.40 35.07 -1.47
CA GLY A 12 4.17 34.30 -0.47
C GLY A 12 4.15 32.83 -0.88
N THR A 13 5.27 32.33 -1.43
CA THR A 13 5.41 30.99 -2.02
C THR A 13 4.69 29.90 -1.21
N VAL A 14 3.55 29.42 -1.73
CA VAL A 14 3.07 28.10 -1.37
C VAL A 14 4.20 27.17 -1.78
N ALA A 15 4.99 26.70 -0.81
CA ALA A 15 5.89 25.58 -1.05
C ALA A 15 4.98 24.43 -1.47
N THR A 16 4.83 24.22 -2.77
CA THR A 16 4.28 22.99 -3.30
C THR A 16 5.26 21.93 -2.85
N ALA A 17 4.98 21.30 -1.70
CA ALA A 17 5.62 20.06 -1.34
C ALA A 17 5.32 19.13 -2.51
N SER A 18 6.29 18.99 -3.41
CA SER A 18 6.22 18.04 -4.50
C SER A 18 6.16 16.69 -3.81
N MET A 19 4.95 16.14 -3.68
CA MET A 19 4.75 14.77 -3.26
C MET A 19 5.43 13.93 -4.34
N SER A 20 6.71 13.63 -4.14
CA SER A 20 7.41 12.68 -4.99
C SER A 20 6.56 11.42 -5.00
N LYS A 21 6.22 10.95 -6.21
CA LYS A 21 5.45 9.73 -6.38
C LYS A 21 6.18 8.64 -5.59
N PRO A 22 5.53 7.94 -4.66
CA PRO A 22 6.21 6.91 -3.89
C PRO A 22 6.77 5.87 -4.86
N ALA A 23 8.02 5.47 -4.67
CA ALA A 23 8.66 4.44 -5.48
C ALA A 23 7.87 3.11 -5.35
N CYS A 24 7.70 2.39 -6.45
CA CYS A 24 7.00 1.11 -6.50
C CYS A 24 7.96 -0.03 -6.86
N GLY A 25 7.59 -1.28 -6.53
CA GLY A 25 8.34 -2.48 -6.89
C GLY A 25 9.68 -2.68 -6.15
N VAL A 26 9.99 -1.86 -5.15
CA VAL A 26 11.20 -1.99 -4.34
C VAL A 26 10.97 -3.00 -3.20
N ARG A 27 11.67 -4.14 -3.24
CA ARG A 27 11.66 -5.15 -2.16
C ARG A 27 12.20 -4.51 -0.87
N GLY A 28 11.54 -4.75 0.27
CA GLY A 28 11.86 -4.08 1.54
C GLY A 28 13.10 -4.57 2.28
N THR A 29 13.91 -5.46 1.68
CA THR A 29 15.09 -6.06 2.34
C THR A 29 16.37 -5.32 1.98
N THR A 30 17.21 -5.01 2.97
CA THR A 30 18.55 -4.43 2.78
C THR A 30 19.62 -5.46 2.41
N ASN A 31 19.30 -6.76 2.51
CA ASN A 31 20.16 -7.84 2.05
C ASN A 31 19.36 -8.74 1.10
N PRO A 32 19.59 -8.67 -0.22
CA PRO A 32 18.97 -9.59 -1.15
C PRO A 32 19.64 -10.94 -0.94
N SER A 33 19.14 -11.73 0.02
CA SER A 33 19.42 -13.16 0.08
C SER A 33 19.13 -13.72 -1.31
N GLY A 34 20.19 -14.07 -2.03
CA GLY A 34 20.15 -14.47 -3.43
C GLY A 34 19.13 -15.59 -3.62
N GLY A 35 18.25 -15.42 -4.61
CA GLY A 35 17.18 -16.37 -4.94
C GLY A 35 17.70 -17.78 -5.19
N THR A 36 16.91 -18.85 -5.05
CA THR A 36 15.53 -19.10 -5.53
C THR A 36 14.89 -20.20 -4.65
N VAL A 37 13.59 -20.21 -4.35
CA VAL A 37 12.52 -20.85 -5.16
C VAL A 37 11.16 -20.15 -5.00
N ARG A 38 10.44 -19.95 -6.10
CA ARG A 38 9.22 -19.14 -6.20
C ARG A 38 7.94 -19.99 -6.20
N ILE A 39 7.75 -20.72 -5.08
CA ILE A 39 6.62 -21.66 -4.83
C ILE A 39 6.75 -22.88 -5.77
N VAL A 40 6.65 -24.17 -5.44
CA VAL A 40 6.05 -24.95 -4.36
C VAL A 40 7.10 -25.35 -3.30
N GLY A 41 6.69 -25.44 -2.03
CA GLY A 41 7.55 -25.63 -0.85
C GLY A 41 7.87 -24.31 -0.13
N GLY A 42 8.27 -23.29 -0.89
CA GLY A 42 8.41 -21.91 -0.43
C GLY A 42 9.34 -21.69 0.78
N GLU A 43 9.45 -20.43 1.20
CA GLU A 43 10.10 -20.04 2.46
C GLU A 43 9.32 -18.85 3.05
N ASN A 44 9.32 -18.71 4.38
CA ASN A 44 8.73 -17.56 5.04
C ASN A 44 9.51 -16.29 4.70
N THR A 45 8.77 -15.26 4.29
CA THR A 45 9.33 -13.94 4.00
C THR A 45 9.59 -13.17 5.28
N GLN A 46 10.56 -12.27 5.25
CA GLN A 46 10.76 -11.29 6.33
C GLN A 46 9.61 -10.27 6.34
N PRO A 47 9.30 -9.65 7.50
CA PRO A 47 8.36 -8.54 7.56
C PRO A 47 8.71 -7.43 6.57
N LEU A 48 7.71 -6.95 5.83
CA LEU A 48 7.85 -5.91 4.79
C LEU A 48 8.77 -6.27 3.61
N GLU A 49 9.15 -7.54 3.45
CA GLU A 49 9.97 -7.98 2.31
C GLU A 49 9.28 -7.70 0.97
N PHE A 50 7.99 -7.99 0.87
CA PHE A 50 7.15 -7.66 -0.29
C PHE A 50 6.06 -6.66 0.13
N PRO A 51 6.37 -5.34 0.18
CA PRO A 51 5.47 -4.33 0.74
C PRO A 51 4.11 -4.22 0.03
N TRP A 52 4.04 -4.70 -1.21
CA TRP A 52 2.81 -4.68 -2.00
C TRP A 52 1.89 -5.88 -1.71
N MET A 53 2.31 -6.89 -0.95
CA MET A 53 1.49 -8.09 -0.70
C MET A 53 0.28 -7.77 0.17
N VAL A 54 -0.93 -8.13 -0.29
CA VAL A 54 -2.19 -7.89 0.41
C VAL A 54 -2.92 -9.19 0.74
N SER A 55 -3.50 -9.26 1.94
CA SER A 55 -4.43 -10.30 2.38
C SER A 55 -5.87 -9.80 2.21
N LEU A 56 -6.62 -10.36 1.25
CA LEU A 56 -8.05 -10.13 1.15
C LEU A 56 -8.77 -11.00 2.16
N ARG A 57 -9.69 -10.39 2.91
CA ARG A 57 -10.45 -11.06 3.98
C ARG A 57 -11.93 -10.75 3.87
N LEU A 58 -12.75 -11.77 4.11
CA LEU A 58 -14.20 -11.63 4.12
C LEU A 58 -14.68 -11.49 5.57
N PHE A 59 -15.62 -10.56 5.77
CA PHE A 59 -16.36 -10.39 7.01
C PHE A 59 -17.81 -10.80 6.76
N THR A 60 -18.31 -11.78 7.51
CA THR A 60 -19.69 -12.28 7.35
C THR A 60 -20.45 -12.08 8.65
N PRO A 61 -21.37 -11.11 8.74
CA PRO A 61 -22.24 -10.96 9.91
C PRO A 61 -23.08 -12.23 10.15
N PRO A 62 -23.30 -12.68 11.41
CA PRO A 62 -22.94 -12.03 12.68
C PRO A 62 -21.51 -12.32 13.15
N ASN A 63 -20.70 -13.01 12.35
CA ASN A 63 -19.36 -13.41 12.71
C ASN A 63 -18.43 -12.17 12.75
N THR A 64 -17.76 -11.97 13.88
CA THR A 64 -16.82 -10.84 14.08
C THR A 64 -15.43 -11.12 13.55
N THR A 65 -15.17 -12.36 13.13
CA THR A 65 -13.86 -12.79 12.63
C THR A 65 -13.78 -12.63 11.11
N SER A 66 -12.66 -12.09 10.63
CA SER A 66 -12.36 -12.05 9.20
C SER A 66 -11.48 -13.22 8.79
N THR A 67 -11.83 -13.86 7.69
CA THR A 67 -11.08 -15.00 7.17
C THR A 67 -10.37 -14.61 5.88
N HIS A 68 -9.08 -14.90 5.80
CA HIS A 68 -8.31 -14.74 4.56
C HIS A 68 -8.77 -15.74 3.51
N PHE A 69 -8.98 -15.28 2.28
CA PHE A 69 -9.46 -16.15 1.20
C PHE A 69 -8.74 -15.93 -0.14
N CYS A 70 -8.14 -14.76 -0.37
CA CYS A 70 -7.41 -14.43 -1.59
C CYS A 70 -6.27 -13.44 -1.34
N GLY A 71 -5.32 -13.37 -2.27
CA GLY A 71 -4.26 -12.37 -2.29
C GLY A 71 -4.56 -11.15 -3.17
N GLY A 72 -3.67 -10.16 -3.12
CA GLY A 72 -3.66 -9.00 -4.01
C GLY A 72 -2.33 -8.26 -4.00
N SER A 73 -2.20 -7.25 -4.84
CA SER A 73 -1.02 -6.36 -4.89
C SER A 73 -1.42 -4.88 -4.82
N LEU A 74 -0.81 -4.14 -3.91
CA LEU A 74 -0.97 -2.68 -3.79
C LEU A 74 -0.27 -1.99 -4.96
N ILE A 75 -1.02 -1.28 -5.80
CA ILE A 75 -0.49 -0.62 -7.01
C ILE A 75 -0.29 0.89 -6.84
N ASN A 76 -0.95 1.50 -5.85
CA ASN A 76 -0.75 2.88 -5.42
C ASN A 76 -1.35 3.08 -4.01
N ARG A 77 -1.51 4.33 -3.55
CA ARG A 77 -2.00 4.64 -2.19
C ARG A 77 -3.45 4.22 -1.89
N GLN A 78 -4.24 3.89 -2.91
CA GLN A 78 -5.69 3.68 -2.76
C GLN A 78 -6.21 2.41 -3.44
N TYR A 79 -5.43 1.79 -4.32
CA TYR A 79 -5.89 0.70 -5.18
C TYR A 79 -5.05 -0.56 -4.99
N VAL A 80 -5.77 -1.69 -4.87
CA VAL A 80 -5.23 -3.04 -4.85
C VAL A 80 -5.75 -3.78 -6.08
N ILE A 81 -4.87 -4.48 -6.80
CA ILE A 81 -5.24 -5.37 -7.90
C ILE A 81 -5.32 -6.82 -7.40
N THR A 82 -6.29 -7.60 -7.89
CA THR A 82 -6.51 -9.00 -7.54
C THR A 82 -7.10 -9.77 -8.74
N ALA A 83 -7.30 -11.08 -8.60
CA ALA A 83 -7.93 -11.90 -9.63
C ALA A 83 -9.46 -11.71 -9.64
N ALA A 84 -10.07 -11.72 -10.83
CA ALA A 84 -11.52 -11.52 -10.98
C ALA A 84 -12.34 -12.56 -10.19
N HIS A 85 -11.93 -13.83 -10.20
CA HIS A 85 -12.61 -14.92 -9.49
C HIS A 85 -12.54 -14.79 -7.94
N CYS A 86 -11.76 -13.86 -7.40
CA CYS A 86 -11.78 -13.57 -5.97
C CYS A 86 -12.96 -12.67 -5.58
N ILE A 87 -13.61 -12.01 -6.55
CA ILE A 87 -14.68 -11.03 -6.28
C ILE A 87 -15.97 -11.30 -7.08
N PHE A 88 -15.99 -12.31 -7.94
CA PHE A 88 -17.14 -12.80 -8.71
C PHE A 88 -17.17 -14.33 -8.66
#